data_AF-A0A4R4SSA2-F1
#
_entry.id   AF-A0A4R4SSA2-F1
#
_cell.length_a   1.000
_cell.length_b   1.000
_cell.length_c   1.000
_cell.angle_alpha   90.00
_cell.angle_beta   90.00
_cell.angle_gamma   90.00
#
_symmetry.space_group_name_H-M   'P 1'
#
loop_
_entity.id
_entity.type
_entity.pdbx_description
1 polymer ?
#
loop_
_entity_poly.entity_id
_entity_poly.type
_entity_poly.pdbx_seq_one_letter_code
_entity_poly.pdbx_strand_id
1 'polypeptide(L)'
;MSEARSRSSPQPVCHPNGDLTAWPEQRYACDCGEELRAARMGPRINDWIYETLSGQRYRDDRPQLLRDDPARWWRELRRRMTDGDIRAAQLYSTVTAAEKLGLTPWWHYHHPVTTLTASPARRPPFCCGSPMRASPDGWACRVTGRLFPYLPAAH
;
A
#
# COMPACT_ATOMS: atom_id res chain seq x y z
N MET A 1 -20.41 -28.15 22.63
CA MET A 1 -20.14 -27.20 21.53
C MET A 1 -18.82 -27.60 20.91
N SER A 2 -18.85 -28.07 19.66
CA SER A 2 -17.70 -28.68 19.00
C SER A 2 -16.75 -27.62 18.43
N GLU A 3 -15.47 -27.71 18.79
CA GLU A 3 -14.39 -26.89 18.24
C GLU A 3 -14.19 -27.23 16.75
N ALA A 4 -14.48 -26.27 15.88
CA ALA A 4 -14.10 -26.35 14.48
C ALA A 4 -12.58 -26.20 14.36
N ARG A 5 -11.87 -27.33 14.32
CA ARG A 5 -10.47 -27.38 13.89
C ARG A 5 -10.37 -26.81 12.48
N SER A 6 -9.85 -25.59 12.38
CA SER A 6 -9.42 -24.99 11.12
C SER A 6 -8.31 -25.87 10.55
N ARG A 7 -8.65 -26.72 9.57
CA ARG A 7 -7.67 -27.50 8.82
C ARG A 7 -6.93 -26.50 7.93
N SER A 8 -5.71 -26.13 8.31
CA SER A 8 -4.80 -25.43 7.41
C SER A 8 -4.50 -26.36 6.24
N SER A 9 -5.11 -26.12 5.08
CA SER A 9 -4.70 -26.79 3.85
C SER A 9 -3.20 -26.56 3.66
N PRO A 10 -2.40 -27.60 3.37
CA PRO A 10 -0.98 -27.43 3.12
C PRO A 10 -0.80 -26.43 1.97
N GLN A 11 -0.03 -25.37 2.20
CA GLN A 11 0.23 -24.40 1.16
C GLN A 11 0.97 -25.09 0.00
N PRO A 12 0.60 -24.80 -1.26
CA PRO A 12 1.24 -25.42 -2.40
C PRO A 12 2.74 -25.05 -2.43
N VAL A 13 3.59 -26.06 -2.56
CA VAL A 13 5.03 -25.85 -2.77
C VAL A 13 5.24 -25.58 -4.25
N CYS A 14 5.45 -24.31 -4.60
CA CYS A 14 5.72 -23.91 -5.99
C CYS A 14 7.17 -23.45 -6.15
N HIS A 15 7.71 -23.74 -7.34
CA HIS A 15 9.02 -23.28 -7.78
C HIS A 15 8.88 -22.23 -8.89
N PRO A 16 9.79 -21.24 -8.95
CA PRO A 16 9.81 -20.28 -10.03
C PRO A 16 10.29 -20.95 -11.31
N ASN A 17 9.73 -20.54 -12.44
CA ASN A 17 10.17 -20.89 -13.77
C ASN A 17 10.39 -19.62 -14.59
N GLY A 18 11.56 -19.47 -15.20
CA GLY A 18 11.97 -18.31 -15.97
C GLY A 18 13.16 -17.57 -15.39
N ASP A 19 13.51 -16.47 -16.02
CA ASP A 19 14.64 -15.62 -15.64
C ASP A 19 14.35 -14.89 -14.32
N LEU A 20 15.13 -15.22 -13.28
CA LEU A 20 15.06 -14.58 -11.97
C LEU A 20 16.01 -13.38 -11.84
N THR A 21 16.58 -12.87 -12.93
CA THR A 21 17.39 -11.66 -12.88
C THR A 21 16.55 -10.45 -12.47
N ALA A 22 17.23 -9.43 -11.95
CA ALA A 22 16.63 -8.18 -11.57
C ALA A 22 15.83 -7.62 -12.75
N TRP A 23 14.56 -7.34 -12.50
CA TRP A 23 13.79 -6.57 -13.46
C TRP A 23 14.34 -5.16 -13.48
N PRO A 24 14.49 -4.51 -14.65
CA PRO A 24 14.84 -3.10 -14.69
C PRO A 24 13.89 -2.32 -13.78
N GLU A 25 14.43 -1.41 -12.97
CA GLU A 25 13.67 -0.70 -11.95
C GLU A 25 12.40 -0.08 -12.55
N GLN A 26 11.24 -0.67 -12.24
CA GLN A 26 9.97 -0.13 -12.74
C GLN A 26 9.62 1.08 -11.88
N ARG A 27 9.71 2.25 -12.49
CA ARG A 27 9.15 3.48 -11.94
C ARG A 27 7.66 3.53 -12.26
N TYR A 28 6.87 3.89 -11.27
CA TYR A 28 5.42 4.05 -11.41
C TYR A 28 5.03 5.49 -11.08
N ALA A 29 3.88 5.94 -11.57
CA ALA A 29 3.27 7.18 -11.14
C ALA A 29 1.81 6.98 -10.67
N CYS A 30 1.34 7.84 -9.77
CA CYS A 30 -0.09 8.00 -9.42
C CYS A 30 -0.83 8.91 -10.42
N ASP A 31 -2.16 9.00 -10.28
CA ASP A 31 -3.00 9.95 -11.04
C ASP A 31 -2.57 11.41 -10.85
N CYS A 32 -2.01 11.72 -9.70
CA CYS A 32 -1.43 13.02 -9.37
C CYS A 32 -0.09 13.32 -10.05
N GLY A 33 0.49 12.36 -10.78
CA GLY A 33 1.80 12.48 -11.42
C GLY A 33 3.00 12.22 -10.52
N GLU A 34 2.79 11.94 -9.23
CA GLU A 34 3.86 11.60 -8.30
C GLU A 34 4.42 10.21 -8.56
N GLU A 35 5.75 10.12 -8.48
CA GLU A 35 6.46 8.88 -8.67
C GLU A 35 6.50 8.00 -7.42
N LEU A 36 6.37 6.70 -7.66
CA LEU A 36 6.25 5.70 -6.62
C LEU A 36 7.38 4.68 -6.72
N ARG A 37 7.97 4.34 -5.58
CA ARG A 37 8.81 3.16 -5.40
C ARG A 37 8.04 2.06 -4.69
N ALA A 38 8.30 0.81 -5.04
CA ALA A 38 7.84 -0.30 -4.21
C ALA A 38 8.67 -0.35 -2.92
N ALA A 39 8.02 -0.55 -1.78
CA ALA A 39 8.66 -0.69 -0.48
C ALA A 39 7.99 -1.79 0.34
N ARG A 40 8.75 -2.40 1.25
CA ARG A 40 8.27 -3.54 2.04
C ARG A 40 7.44 -3.05 3.22
N MET A 41 6.23 -3.58 3.39
CA MET A 41 5.34 -3.20 4.50
C MET A 41 5.85 -3.72 5.86
N GLY A 42 6.55 -4.86 5.86
CA GLY A 42 7.11 -5.42 7.08
C GLY A 42 8.10 -6.57 6.85
N PRO A 43 8.84 -6.96 7.90
CA PRO A 43 9.95 -7.90 7.76
C PRO A 43 9.52 -9.37 7.61
N ARG A 44 8.26 -9.71 7.95
CA ARG A 44 7.80 -11.11 8.02
C ARG A 44 6.78 -11.51 6.95
N ILE A 45 6.12 -10.52 6.34
CA ILE A 45 5.12 -10.74 5.31
C ILE A 45 5.68 -10.10 4.04
N ASN A 46 5.65 -10.82 2.92
CA ASN A 46 6.10 -10.30 1.62
C ASN A 46 5.01 -9.40 1.00
N ASP A 47 4.50 -8.48 1.80
CA ASP A 47 3.53 -7.47 1.42
C ASP A 47 4.28 -6.18 1.07
N TRP A 48 3.92 -5.62 -0.08
CA TRP A 48 4.59 -4.46 -0.66
C TRP A 48 3.59 -3.32 -0.81
N ILE A 49 4.04 -2.13 -0.46
CA ILE A 49 3.34 -0.87 -0.69
C ILE A 49 4.08 -0.06 -1.76
N TYR A 50 3.42 0.98 -2.24
CA TYR A 50 4.04 2.00 -3.07
C TYR A 50 4.24 3.25 -2.20
N GLU A 51 5.48 3.69 -2.07
CA GLU A 51 5.86 4.90 -1.36
C GLU A 51 6.22 5.99 -2.36
N THR A 52 5.90 7.23 -2.01
CA THR A 52 6.29 8.37 -2.82
C THR A 52 7.79 8.64 -2.72
N LEU A 53 8.42 8.97 -3.85
CA LEU A 53 9.86 9.23 -3.90
C LEU A 53 10.25 10.65 -3.44
N SER A 54 9.33 11.60 -3.51
CA SER A 54 9.64 13.02 -3.27
C SER A 54 9.85 13.38 -1.80
N GLY A 55 9.37 12.55 -0.86
CA GLY A 55 9.39 12.85 0.58
C GLY A 55 8.68 14.16 0.99
N GLN A 56 8.02 14.88 0.08
CA GLN A 56 7.47 16.21 0.37
C GLN A 56 6.13 16.49 -0.34
N ARG A 57 5.10 16.63 0.52
CA ARG A 57 3.97 17.60 0.63
C ARG A 57 3.51 18.23 -0.70
N TYR A 58 2.22 18.24 -1.06
CA TYR A 58 1.15 19.13 -0.57
C TYR A 58 -0.23 18.53 -0.96
N ARG A 59 -1.36 18.76 -0.29
CA ARG A 59 -1.80 19.81 0.63
C ARG A 59 -2.24 19.11 1.91
N ASP A 60 -1.80 19.59 3.06
CA ASP A 60 -2.53 19.26 4.27
C ASP A 60 -3.90 19.95 4.15
N ASP A 61 -4.91 19.21 3.73
CA ASP A 61 -6.30 19.64 3.61
C ASP A 61 -7.04 19.53 4.94
N ARG A 62 -6.33 19.21 6.04
CA ARG A 62 -6.82 19.54 7.38
C ARG A 62 -7.22 21.01 7.41
N PRO A 63 -8.40 21.32 7.98
CA PRO A 63 -8.76 22.70 8.27
C PRO A 63 -7.61 23.40 9.01
N GLN A 64 -7.31 24.66 8.66
CA GLN A 64 -6.21 25.42 9.27
C GLN A 64 -6.24 25.35 10.81
N LEU A 65 -7.44 25.44 11.38
CA LEU A 65 -7.63 25.33 12.83
C LEU A 65 -7.20 23.97 13.42
N LEU A 66 -7.36 22.86 12.68
CA LEU A 66 -6.90 21.54 13.13
C LEU A 66 -5.37 21.45 13.15
N ARG A 67 -4.67 22.24 12.33
CA ARG A 67 -3.21 22.35 12.42
C ARG A 67 -2.77 23.16 13.63
N ASP A 68 -3.37 24.34 13.80
CA ASP A 68 -2.88 25.35 14.72
C ASP A 68 -3.33 25.11 16.17
N ASP A 69 -4.55 24.60 16.36
CA ASP A 69 -5.13 24.31 17.67
C ASP A 69 -6.09 23.09 17.59
N PRO A 70 -5.56 21.86 17.66
CA PRO A 70 -6.35 20.65 17.57
C PRO A 70 -7.45 20.57 18.64
N ALA A 71 -7.17 21.05 19.85
CA ALA A 71 -8.12 21.04 20.96
C ALA A 71 -9.32 21.96 20.67
N ARG A 72 -9.07 23.14 20.10
CA ARG A 72 -10.12 24.05 19.64
C ARG A 72 -10.89 23.49 18.45
N TRP A 73 -10.22 22.90 17.46
CA TRP A 73 -10.91 22.27 16.34
C TRP A 73 -11.90 21.19 16.78
N TRP A 74 -11.50 20.30 17.69
CA TRP A 74 -12.37 19.26 18.24
C TRP A 74 -13.51 19.81 19.10
N ARG A 75 -13.31 20.93 19.79
CA ARG A 75 -14.40 21.62 20.52
C ARG A 75 -15.40 22.23 19.56
N GLU A 76 -14.94 22.90 18.50
CA GLU A 76 -15.81 23.53 17.51
C GLU A 76 -16.60 22.49 16.70
N LEU A 77 -15.97 21.36 16.32
CA LEU A 77 -16.63 20.27 15.62
C LEU A 77 -17.73 19.63 16.48
N ARG A 78 -17.45 19.36 17.76
CA ARG A 78 -18.45 18.84 18.71
C ARG A 78 -19.59 19.83 18.94
N ARG A 79 -19.29 21.12 19.10
CA ARG A 79 -20.31 22.16 19.26
C ARG A 79 -21.27 22.17 18.06
N ARG A 80 -20.73 22.23 16.83
CA ARG A 80 -21.54 22.21 15.60
C ARG A 80 -22.43 20.98 15.49
N MET A 81 -21.89 19.80 15.84
CA MET A 81 -22.66 18.57 15.90
C MET A 81 -23.82 18.66 16.90
N THR A 82 -23.57 19.18 18.10
CA THR A 82 -24.61 19.42 19.13
C THR A 82 -25.66 20.44 18.67
N ASP A 83 -25.26 21.43 17.87
CA ASP A 83 -26.14 22.45 17.28
C ASP A 83 -26.95 21.92 16.08
N GLY A 84 -26.85 20.62 15.75
CA GLY A 84 -27.62 19.98 14.69
C GLY A 84 -26.99 20.01 13.29
N ASP A 85 -25.72 20.42 13.16
CA ASP A 85 -25.00 20.40 11.88
C ASP A 85 -24.68 18.94 11.47
N ILE A 86 -25.49 18.41 10.55
CA ILE A 86 -25.35 17.05 10.01
C ILE A 86 -23.98 16.85 9.33
N ARG A 87 -23.41 17.88 8.72
CA ARG A 87 -22.09 17.78 8.08
C ARG A 87 -20.97 17.67 9.12
N ALA A 88 -21.10 18.37 10.25
CA ALA A 88 -20.19 18.24 11.39
C ALA A 88 -20.27 16.84 12.02
N ALA A 89 -21.48 16.28 12.15
CA ALA A 89 -21.67 14.91 12.65
C ALA A 89 -20.98 13.86 11.76
N GLN A 90 -21.13 13.98 10.44
CA GLN A 90 -20.44 13.10 9.47
C GLN A 90 -18.91 13.20 9.59
N LEU A 91 -18.37 14.42 9.62
CA LEU A 91 -16.93 14.66 9.77
C LEU A 91 -16.39 14.09 11.09
N TYR A 92 -17.10 14.30 12.20
CA TYR A 92 -16.74 13.75 13.50
C TYR A 92 -16.66 12.22 13.45
N SER A 93 -17.70 11.55 12.91
CA SER A 93 -17.73 10.10 12.80
C SER A 93 -16.59 9.56 11.93
N THR A 94 -16.35 10.16 10.76
CA THR A 94 -15.29 9.71 9.84
C THR A 94 -13.89 9.87 10.45
N VAL A 95 -13.61 11.02 11.05
CA VAL A 95 -12.28 11.32 11.61
C VAL A 95 -12.01 10.45 12.84
N THR A 96 -12.98 10.30 13.75
CA THR A 96 -12.83 9.44 14.94
C THR A 96 -12.72 7.95 14.56
N ALA A 97 -13.43 7.48 13.53
CA ALA A 97 -13.29 6.12 13.05
C ALA A 97 -11.89 5.86 12.47
N ALA A 98 -11.36 6.79 11.67
CA ALA A 98 -10.00 6.70 11.14
C ALA A 98 -8.96 6.66 12.27
N GLU A 99 -9.04 7.58 13.25
CA GLU A 99 -8.12 7.61 14.41
C GLU A 99 -8.14 6.29 15.20
N LYS A 100 -9.31 5.71 15.45
CA LYS A 100 -9.44 4.41 16.14
C LYS A 100 -8.83 3.25 15.36
N LEU A 101 -8.74 3.36 14.04
CA LEU A 101 -8.11 2.36 13.16
C LEU A 101 -6.60 2.61 12.97
N GLY A 102 -6.02 3.62 13.64
CA GLY A 102 -4.64 4.04 13.40
C GLY A 102 -4.42 4.67 12.02
N LEU A 103 -5.51 5.04 11.34
CA LEU A 103 -5.50 5.72 10.06
C LEU A 103 -5.62 7.22 10.32
N THR A 104 -4.71 7.98 9.73
CA THR A 104 -4.84 9.42 9.66
C THR A 104 -5.73 9.75 8.48
N PRO A 105 -6.95 10.31 8.69
CA PRO A 105 -7.93 10.54 7.61
C PRO A 105 -7.48 11.54 6.54
N TRP A 106 -6.32 12.15 6.77
CA TRP A 106 -5.64 13.13 5.92
C TRP A 106 -4.41 12.52 5.22
N TRP A 107 -4.26 11.20 5.24
CA TRP A 107 -3.32 10.46 4.42
C TRP A 107 -4.06 9.96 3.19
N HIS A 108 -3.55 10.26 2.01
CA HIS A 108 -3.96 9.59 0.78
C HIS A 108 -2.96 8.47 0.48
N TYR A 109 -3.46 7.30 0.12
CA TYR A 109 -2.64 6.20 -0.38
C TYR A 109 -2.46 6.37 -1.88
N HIS A 110 -1.22 6.52 -2.33
CA HIS A 110 -0.92 6.51 -3.75
C HIS A 110 -0.94 5.09 -4.29
N HIS A 111 -1.82 4.85 -5.25
CA HIS A 111 -1.82 3.64 -6.05
C HIS A 111 -1.19 3.94 -7.41
N PRO A 112 -0.36 3.03 -7.96
CA PRO A 112 0.20 3.20 -9.29
C PRO A 112 -0.91 3.12 -10.33
N VAL A 113 -0.95 4.07 -11.25
CA VAL A 113 -1.92 4.11 -12.36
C VAL A 113 -1.24 3.90 -13.70
N THR A 114 0.04 4.24 -13.79
CA THR A 114 0.85 4.02 -14.99
C THR A 114 2.29 3.64 -14.63
N THR A 115 2.91 2.85 -15.50
CA THR A 115 4.33 2.55 -15.45
C THR A 115 5.07 3.59 -16.30
N LEU A 116 6.06 4.26 -15.71
CA LEU A 116 6.87 5.30 -16.39
C LEU A 116 7.96 4.71 -17.29
N THR A 117 8.28 3.43 -17.09
CA THR A 117 9.18 2.67 -17.97
C THR A 117 8.37 1.97 -19.06
N ALA A 118 8.90 1.98 -20.28
CA ALA A 118 8.29 1.29 -21.42
C ALA A 118 8.07 -0.19 -21.11
N SER A 119 7.13 -0.83 -21.83
CA SER A 119 6.86 -2.26 -21.71
C SER A 119 8.17 -3.05 -21.66
N PRO A 120 8.39 -3.84 -20.60
CA PRO A 120 9.65 -4.50 -20.39
C PRO A 120 9.93 -5.48 -21.52
N ALA A 121 11.17 -5.45 -22.03
CA ALA A 121 11.61 -6.35 -23.10
C ALA A 121 11.60 -7.83 -22.67
N ARG A 122 11.61 -8.10 -21.37
CA ARG A 122 11.59 -9.45 -20.78
C ARG A 122 10.23 -9.74 -20.15
N ARG A 123 9.81 -11.01 -20.22
CA ARG A 123 8.59 -11.50 -19.57
C ARG A 123 8.88 -11.90 -18.12
N PRO A 124 7.91 -11.74 -17.20
CA PRO A 124 8.13 -12.08 -15.80
C PRO A 124 8.26 -13.60 -15.66
N PRO A 125 9.07 -14.09 -14.70
CA PRO A 125 9.05 -15.49 -14.34
C PRO A 125 7.66 -15.87 -13.80
N PHE A 126 7.37 -17.16 -13.79
CA PHE A 126 6.09 -17.71 -13.35
C PHE A 126 6.26 -18.53 -12.07
N CYS A 127 5.26 -18.50 -11.20
CA CYS A 127 5.15 -19.35 -10.02
C CYS A 127 3.69 -19.77 -9.82
N CYS A 128 3.47 -21.06 -9.55
CA CYS A 128 2.13 -21.65 -9.48
C CYS A 128 1.25 -21.34 -10.71
N GLY A 129 1.83 -21.36 -11.92
CA GLY A 129 1.11 -21.08 -13.17
C GLY A 129 0.73 -19.60 -13.39
N SER A 130 1.12 -18.68 -12.50
CA SER A 130 0.84 -17.25 -12.62
C SER A 130 2.13 -16.44 -12.76
N PRO A 131 2.13 -15.32 -13.50
CA PRO A 131 3.29 -14.45 -13.59
C PRO A 131 3.60 -13.87 -12.20
N MET A 132 4.86 -13.96 -11.81
CA MET A 132 5.36 -13.41 -10.55
C MET A 132 5.31 -11.88 -10.58
N ARG A 133 5.37 -11.26 -9.40
CA ARG A 133 5.44 -9.81 -9.25
C ARG A 133 6.88 -9.41 -8.94
N ALA A 134 7.41 -8.44 -9.69
CA ALA A 134 8.70 -7.84 -9.36
C ALA A 134 8.58 -7.08 -8.04
N SER A 135 9.59 -7.18 -7.19
CA SER A 135 9.69 -6.46 -5.92
C SER A 135 11.12 -5.94 -5.71
N PRO A 136 11.35 -5.01 -4.77
CA PRO A 136 12.69 -4.55 -4.43
C PRO A 136 13.68 -5.68 -4.11
N ASP A 137 13.22 -6.75 -3.45
CA ASP A 137 14.09 -7.82 -2.95
C ASP A 137 14.12 -9.07 -3.87
N GLY A 138 13.36 -9.09 -4.97
CA GLY A 138 13.26 -10.26 -5.85
C GLY A 138 11.91 -10.46 -6.51
N TRP A 139 11.66 -11.70 -6.95
CA TRP A 139 10.39 -12.13 -7.55
C TRP A 139 9.46 -12.72 -6.51
N ALA A 140 8.26 -12.15 -6.36
CA ALA A 140 7.24 -12.65 -5.46
C ALA A 140 6.23 -13.55 -6.19
N CYS A 141 6.01 -14.75 -5.66
CA CYS A 141 4.95 -15.64 -6.11
C CYS A 141 3.59 -15.11 -5.65
N ARG A 142 2.67 -14.86 -6.59
CA ARG A 142 1.33 -14.31 -6.26
C ARG A 142 0.47 -15.26 -5.41
N VAL A 143 0.67 -16.57 -5.56
CA VAL A 143 -0.16 -17.59 -4.92
C VAL A 143 0.31 -17.90 -3.50
N THR A 144 1.62 -18.10 -3.31
CA THR A 144 2.19 -18.48 -2.01
C THR A 144 2.70 -17.28 -1.22
N GLY A 145 2.83 -16.11 -1.84
CA GLY A 145 3.49 -14.96 -1.26
C GLY A 145 5.01 -15.15 -1.06
N ARG A 146 5.59 -16.28 -1.47
CA ARG A 146 7.02 -16.56 -1.29
C ARG A 146 7.86 -15.64 -2.19
N LEU A 147 8.91 -15.07 -1.61
CA LEU A 147 9.90 -14.25 -2.29
C LEU A 147 11.07 -15.12 -2.75
N PHE A 148 11.51 -14.93 -3.99
CA PHE A 148 12.68 -15.56 -4.59
C PHE A 148 13.69 -14.45 -4.93
N PRO A 149 14.90 -14.47 -4.32
CA PRO A 149 15.91 -13.43 -4.56
C PRO A 149 16.27 -13.31 -6.04
N TYR A 150 16.65 -12.10 -6.47
CA TYR A 150 17.19 -11.91 -7.81
C TYR A 150 18.50 -12.68 -7.99
N LEU A 151 18.66 -13.29 -9.15
CA LEU A 151 19.92 -13.89 -9.57
C LEU A 151 20.77 -12.86 -10.31
N PRO A 152 22.11 -12.96 -10.25
CA PRO A 152 23.00 -12.18 -11.09
C PRO A 152 22.66 -12.39 -12.57
N ALA A 153 22.76 -11.34 -13.38
CA ALA A 153 22.65 -11.50 -14.82
C ALA A 153 23.75 -12.45 -15.32
N ALA A 154 23.39 -13.49 -16.05
CA ALA A 154 24.37 -14.27 -16.79
C ALA A 154 24.98 -13.36 -17.87
N HIS A 155 26.29 -13.16 -17.78
CA HIS A 155 27.08 -12.39 -18.76
C HIS A 155 27.26 -13.15 -20.06
#